data_AF-A0A6N7VG84-F1
#
_entry.id   AF-A0A6N7VG84-F1
#
_cell.length_a   1.000
_cell.length_b   1.000
_cell.length_c   1.000
_cell.angle_alpha   90.00
_cell.angle_beta   90.00
_cell.angle_gamma   90.00
#
_symmetry.space_group_name_H-M   'P 1'
#
loop_
_entity.id
_entity.type
_entity.pdbx_description
1 polymer ?
#
loop_
_entity_poly.entity_id
_entity_poly.type
_entity_poly.pdbx_seq_one_letter_code
_entity_poly.pdbx_strand_id
1 'polypeptide(L)'
;MKKLVCLGLCLILSGCTSTLVAKNDSERKVNVNVIEVSAATIDEIEEMAIKDVEDIKAKLESERDALSEEITDFDVYTKNVDKVKAYYDDALKQTEMLSIRLREYAYKYAELIMNEDVSYKVKYKDLSGIYEYIYEDAAKAMYDIYDKTLKDMYDIYYDGIIKAAYDVVDYEEWYDARSDAYDDWYDARSDAYDIWYDTRSDIYDFQYDLKSEVYDHDDERAQKKMDKFKKSILRMKEDVND
;
A
#
# COMPACT_ATOMS: atom_id res chain seq x y z
N MET A 1 -56.64 4.05 52.51
CA MET A 1 -56.00 3.65 53.77
C MET A 1 -54.88 2.67 53.49
N LYS A 2 -53.74 2.88 54.18
CA LYS A 2 -52.68 1.92 54.50
C LYS A 2 -51.71 1.49 53.38
N LYS A 3 -50.57 2.19 53.45
CA LYS A 3 -49.20 1.72 53.19
C LYS A 3 -48.99 0.25 53.53
N LEU A 4 -48.16 -0.42 52.73
CA LEU A 4 -47.38 -1.56 53.19
C LEU A 4 -45.91 -1.29 52.89
N VAL A 5 -45.12 -1.51 53.93
CA VAL A 5 -43.72 -1.15 54.14
C VAL A 5 -42.87 -2.41 53.96
N CYS A 6 -41.70 -2.20 53.35
CA CYS A 6 -40.40 -2.90 53.42
C CYS A 6 -40.29 -4.37 53.89
N LEU A 7 -39.44 -5.12 53.18
CA LEU A 7 -38.23 -5.84 53.65
C LEU A 7 -37.69 -6.62 52.42
N GLY A 8 -36.41 -6.72 52.07
CA GLY A 8 -35.15 -6.24 52.60
C GLY A 8 -34.01 -6.71 51.67
N LEU A 9 -33.07 -5.79 51.41
CA LEU A 9 -31.62 -5.92 51.15
C LEU A 9 -30.99 -7.08 50.34
N CYS A 10 -30.28 -6.63 49.28
CA CYS A 10 -28.93 -7.00 48.82
C CYS A 10 -28.62 -8.39 48.22
N LEU A 11 -28.20 -8.37 46.94
CA LEU A 11 -26.80 -8.64 46.58
C LEU A 11 -26.44 -7.92 45.26
N ILE A 12 -25.28 -7.30 45.29
CA ILE A 12 -24.64 -6.47 44.26
C ILE A 12 -24.01 -7.38 43.22
N LEU A 13 -24.22 -7.12 41.93
CA LEU A 13 -23.25 -7.44 40.87
C LEU A 13 -23.21 -6.27 39.88
N SER A 14 -22.22 -5.44 40.14
CA SER A 14 -21.73 -4.33 39.34
C SER A 14 -21.11 -4.81 38.04
N GLY A 15 -21.54 -4.20 36.93
CA GLY A 15 -20.72 -3.69 35.83
C GLY A 15 -19.72 -4.62 35.14
N CYS A 16 -20.01 -4.93 33.87
CA CYS A 16 -19.08 -4.65 32.77
C CYS A 16 -19.88 -4.65 31.46
N THR A 17 -20.13 -3.45 30.93
CA THR A 17 -20.54 -3.24 29.55
C THR A 17 -19.36 -3.59 28.65
N SER A 18 -19.34 -4.80 28.11
CA SER A 18 -18.52 -5.13 26.95
C SER A 18 -19.26 -4.70 25.70
N THR A 19 -18.92 -3.50 25.22
CA THR A 19 -19.25 -3.04 23.88
C THR A 19 -18.65 -4.03 22.88
N LEU A 20 -19.49 -4.74 22.14
CA LEU A 20 -19.08 -5.49 20.96
C LEU A 20 -18.61 -4.47 19.92
N VAL A 21 -17.30 -4.40 19.71
CA VAL A 21 -16.71 -3.72 18.55
C VAL A 21 -17.10 -4.54 17.31
N ALA A 22 -18.04 -4.01 16.54
CA ALA A 22 -18.30 -4.50 15.20
C ALA A 22 -17.04 -4.20 14.35
N LYS A 23 -16.33 -5.26 13.95
CA LYS A 23 -15.44 -5.20 12.78
C LYS A 23 -16.35 -4.95 11.57
N ASN A 24 -16.40 -3.71 11.12
CA ASN A 24 -16.86 -3.40 9.77
C ASN A 24 -15.66 -3.53 8.83
N ASP A 25 -15.26 -4.76 8.53
CA ASP A 25 -14.63 -5.05 7.24
C ASP A 25 -15.77 -5.12 6.22
N SER A 26 -16.31 -3.96 5.83
CA SER A 26 -17.02 -3.92 4.57
C SER A 26 -15.96 -3.86 3.49
N GLU A 27 -15.69 -4.98 2.84
CA GLU A 27 -15.07 -5.01 1.52
C GLU A 27 -15.80 -3.98 0.67
N ARG A 28 -15.21 -2.80 0.50
CA ARG A 28 -15.66 -1.82 -0.46
C ARG A 28 -15.44 -2.49 -1.80
N LYS A 29 -16.51 -3.00 -2.42
CA LYS A 29 -16.47 -3.47 -3.81
C LYS A 29 -15.99 -2.30 -4.66
N VAL A 30 -14.69 -2.28 -4.94
CA VAL A 30 -14.04 -1.34 -5.85
C VAL A 30 -14.78 -1.46 -7.17
N ASN A 31 -15.33 -0.37 -7.67
CA ASN A 31 -15.88 -0.39 -9.02
C ASN A 31 -14.69 -0.35 -9.96
N VAL A 32 -14.27 -1.54 -10.40
CA VAL A 32 -13.12 -1.78 -11.27
C VAL A 32 -13.14 -0.89 -12.54
N ASN A 33 -14.32 -0.41 -12.94
CA ASN A 33 -14.52 0.41 -14.14
C ASN A 33 -14.29 1.92 -13.97
N VAL A 34 -13.94 2.43 -12.77
CA VAL A 34 -13.86 3.89 -12.52
C VAL A 34 -12.63 4.27 -11.68
N ILE A 35 -11.89 5.28 -12.16
CA ILE A 35 -11.57 6.56 -11.48
C ILE A 35 -11.96 6.76 -10.00
N GLU A 36 -11.42 6.09 -8.96
CA GLU A 36 -11.97 6.24 -7.59
C GLU A 36 -11.53 7.51 -6.81
N VAL A 37 -10.55 8.25 -7.30
CA VAL A 37 -10.04 9.47 -6.63
C VAL A 37 -11.05 10.62 -6.77
N SER A 38 -11.64 11.04 -5.64
CA SER A 38 -12.68 12.08 -5.57
C SER A 38 -12.18 13.48 -5.17
N ALA A 39 -10.91 13.79 -5.42
CA ALA A 39 -10.32 15.10 -5.10
C ALA A 39 -10.86 16.22 -6.01
N ALA A 40 -11.00 17.43 -5.43
CA ALA A 40 -11.49 18.62 -6.12
C ALA A 40 -10.37 19.57 -6.54
N THR A 41 -9.20 19.49 -5.91
CA THR A 41 -8.02 20.33 -6.22
C THR A 41 -6.75 19.49 -6.40
N ILE A 42 -5.72 20.09 -7.00
CA ILE A 42 -4.41 19.45 -7.12
C ILE A 42 -3.73 19.27 -5.76
N ASP A 43 -3.77 20.29 -4.89
CA ASP A 43 -3.22 20.21 -3.52
C ASP A 43 -3.82 19.04 -2.72
N GLU A 44 -5.14 18.81 -2.84
CA GLU A 44 -5.79 17.65 -2.21
C GLU A 44 -5.24 16.32 -2.73
N ILE A 45 -4.91 16.22 -4.03
CA ILE A 45 -4.32 15.01 -4.62
C ILE A 45 -2.90 14.79 -4.11
N GLU A 46 -2.11 15.85 -3.98
CA GLU A 46 -0.74 15.80 -3.46
C GLU A 46 -0.73 15.25 -2.03
N GLU A 47 -1.58 15.82 -1.15
CA GLU A 47 -1.74 15.36 0.22
C GLU A 47 -2.24 13.92 0.31
N MET A 48 -3.24 13.56 -0.50
CA MET A 48 -3.76 12.18 -0.54
C MET A 48 -2.71 11.18 -0.98
N ALA A 49 -1.93 11.49 -2.02
CA ALA A 49 -0.95 10.57 -2.59
C ALA A 49 0.15 10.20 -1.60
N ILE A 50 0.76 11.19 -0.94
CA ILE A 50 1.81 10.93 0.05
C ILE A 50 1.25 10.24 1.29
N LYS A 51 0.07 10.66 1.77
CA LYS A 51 -0.55 10.08 2.95
C LYS A 51 -0.90 8.60 2.76
N ASP A 52 -1.40 8.23 1.58
CA ASP A 52 -1.72 6.84 1.25
C ASP A 52 -0.48 5.94 1.32
N VAL A 53 0.67 6.43 0.81
CA VAL A 53 1.96 5.74 0.92
C VAL A 53 2.39 5.60 2.39
N GLU A 54 2.29 6.67 3.17
CA GLU A 54 2.65 6.66 4.60
C GLU A 54 1.77 5.71 5.42
N ASP A 55 0.46 5.70 5.18
CA ASP A 55 -0.50 4.82 5.86
C ASP A 55 -0.20 3.34 5.57
N ILE A 56 0.08 2.98 4.31
CA ILE A 56 0.43 1.60 3.93
C ILE A 56 1.75 1.19 4.56
N LYS A 57 2.77 2.05 4.54
CA LYS A 57 4.05 1.77 5.20
C LYS A 57 3.86 1.54 6.70
N ALA A 58 3.12 2.41 7.38
CA ALA A 58 2.86 2.28 8.80
C ALA A 58 2.13 0.97 9.14
N LYS A 59 1.17 0.54 8.31
CA LYS A 59 0.51 -0.76 8.45
C LYS A 59 1.51 -1.91 8.36
N LEU A 60 2.30 -1.97 7.29
CA LEU A 60 3.26 -3.06 7.08
C LEU A 60 4.35 -3.09 8.16
N GLU A 61 4.88 -1.94 8.54
CA GLU A 61 5.85 -1.83 9.64
C GLU A 61 5.26 -2.33 10.97
N SER A 62 3.99 -2.00 11.28
CA SER A 62 3.32 -2.50 12.49
C SER A 62 3.08 -4.01 12.46
N GLU A 63 2.77 -4.58 11.29
CA GLU A 63 2.55 -6.02 11.12
C GLU A 63 3.85 -6.80 11.23
N ARG A 64 4.94 -6.29 10.64
CA ARG A 64 6.30 -6.80 10.82
C ARG A 64 6.68 -6.81 12.30
N ASP A 65 6.49 -5.69 12.98
CA ASP A 65 6.91 -5.54 14.38
C ASP A 65 6.16 -6.54 15.28
N ALA A 66 4.85 -6.68 15.08
CA ALA A 66 4.05 -7.69 15.79
C ALA A 66 4.54 -9.13 15.53
N LEU A 67 4.92 -9.47 14.29
CA LEU A 67 5.51 -10.77 13.98
C LEU A 67 6.86 -10.96 14.67
N SER A 68 7.70 -9.93 14.72
CA SER A 68 9.02 -10.01 15.36
C SER A 68 8.95 -10.16 16.88
N GLU A 69 7.89 -9.67 17.51
CA GLU A 69 7.61 -9.90 18.93
C GLU A 69 7.10 -11.32 19.20
N GLU A 70 6.39 -11.93 18.24
CA GLU A 70 5.88 -13.29 18.36
C GLU A 70 6.95 -14.34 18.05
N ILE A 71 7.73 -14.14 17.00
CA ILE A 71 8.69 -15.10 16.46
C ILE A 71 10.10 -14.68 16.91
N THR A 72 10.54 -15.21 18.04
CA THR A 72 11.78 -14.75 18.70
C THR A 72 12.97 -15.70 18.55
N ASP A 73 12.75 -16.93 18.10
CA ASP A 73 13.77 -17.96 17.94
C ASP A 73 13.40 -18.95 16.82
N PHE A 74 14.33 -19.86 16.53
CA PHE A 74 14.23 -20.79 15.41
C PHE A 74 13.08 -21.79 15.56
N ASP A 75 12.87 -22.32 16.76
CA ASP A 75 11.81 -23.29 17.04
C ASP A 75 10.42 -22.66 16.90
N VAL A 76 10.30 -21.36 17.18
CA VAL A 76 9.07 -20.59 16.95
C VAL A 76 8.93 -20.21 15.47
N TYR A 77 10.02 -19.85 14.80
CA TYR A 77 10.04 -19.54 13.37
C TYR A 77 9.53 -20.71 12.53
N THR A 78 10.08 -21.91 12.70
CA THR A 78 9.69 -23.09 11.91
C THR A 78 8.21 -23.45 12.08
N LYS A 79 7.62 -23.17 13.26
CA LYS A 79 6.18 -23.37 13.52
C LYS A 79 5.28 -22.28 12.96
N ASN A 80 5.84 -21.12 12.60
CA ASN A 80 5.11 -19.93 12.16
C ASN A 80 5.56 -19.42 10.79
N VAL A 81 6.29 -20.21 10.00
CA VAL A 81 6.79 -19.82 8.67
C VAL A 81 5.65 -19.35 7.76
N ASP A 82 4.47 -19.98 7.85
CA ASP A 82 3.29 -19.59 7.07
C ASP A 82 2.82 -18.16 7.39
N LYS A 83 3.05 -17.65 8.60
CA LYS A 83 2.74 -16.25 8.96
C LYS A 83 3.72 -15.27 8.31
N VAL A 84 4.99 -15.65 8.22
CA VAL A 84 6.02 -14.85 7.55
C VAL A 84 5.73 -14.79 6.04
N LYS A 85 5.36 -15.92 5.43
CA LYS A 85 4.91 -15.99 4.03
C LYS A 85 3.66 -15.14 3.78
N ALA A 86 2.65 -15.27 4.62
CA ALA A 86 1.43 -14.48 4.52
C ALA A 86 1.68 -12.97 4.64
N TYR A 87 2.69 -12.56 5.43
CA TYR A 87 3.12 -11.17 5.47
C TYR A 87 3.73 -10.71 4.14
N TYR A 88 4.57 -11.52 3.49
CA TYR A 88 5.11 -11.19 2.18
C TYR A 88 4.01 -11.06 1.12
N ASP A 89 3.05 -11.99 1.12
CA ASP A 89 1.90 -11.94 0.22
C ASP A 89 1.06 -10.66 0.41
N ASP A 90 0.76 -10.28 1.67
CA ASP A 90 0.04 -9.04 1.95
C ASP A 90 0.88 -7.81 1.58
N ALA A 91 2.18 -7.78 1.90
CA ALA A 91 3.06 -6.67 1.54
C ALA A 91 3.11 -6.45 0.02
N LEU A 92 3.17 -7.51 -0.78
CA LEU A 92 3.08 -7.44 -2.23
C LEU A 92 1.71 -6.92 -2.67
N LYS A 93 0.63 -7.47 -2.12
CA LYS A 93 -0.72 -7.06 -2.50
C LYS A 93 -0.99 -5.58 -2.21
N GLN A 94 -0.55 -5.11 -1.05
CA GLN A 94 -0.68 -3.70 -0.66
C GLN A 94 0.19 -2.80 -1.53
N THR A 95 1.41 -3.23 -1.85
CA THR A 95 2.30 -2.53 -2.79
C THR A 95 1.65 -2.40 -4.17
N GLU A 96 1.08 -3.48 -4.70
CA GLU A 96 0.38 -3.51 -5.98
C GLU A 96 -0.84 -2.58 -5.99
N MET A 97 -1.69 -2.64 -4.96
CA MET A 97 -2.86 -1.77 -4.85
C MET A 97 -2.46 -0.28 -4.73
N LEU A 98 -1.41 0.03 -3.95
CA LEU A 98 -0.87 1.37 -3.81
C LEU A 98 -0.32 1.89 -5.16
N SER A 99 0.35 1.02 -5.91
CA SER A 99 0.89 1.30 -7.24
C SER A 99 -0.19 1.79 -8.22
N ILE A 100 -1.39 1.19 -8.15
CA ILE A 100 -2.54 1.57 -8.97
C ILE A 100 -3.08 2.93 -8.50
N ARG A 101 -3.23 3.13 -7.19
CA ARG A 101 -3.73 4.40 -6.64
C ARG A 101 -2.82 5.58 -6.98
N LEU A 102 -1.50 5.41 -6.97
CA LEU A 102 -0.55 6.44 -7.43
C LEU A 102 -0.76 6.85 -8.89
N ARG A 103 -1.06 5.88 -9.77
CA ARG A 103 -1.44 6.18 -11.17
C ARG A 103 -2.81 6.85 -11.27
N GLU A 104 -3.77 6.48 -10.43
CA GLU A 104 -5.07 7.16 -10.33
C GLU A 104 -4.91 8.62 -9.88
N TYR A 105 -4.05 8.90 -8.90
CA TYR A 105 -3.73 10.27 -8.47
C TYR A 105 -3.10 11.07 -9.62
N ALA A 106 -2.11 10.52 -10.33
CA ALA A 106 -1.51 11.17 -11.50
C ALA A 106 -2.56 11.48 -12.60
N TYR A 107 -3.44 10.52 -12.91
CA TYR A 107 -4.51 10.73 -13.88
C TYR A 107 -5.48 11.83 -13.44
N LYS A 108 -5.93 11.79 -12.17
CA LYS A 108 -6.88 12.78 -11.65
C LYS A 108 -6.27 14.19 -11.62
N TYR A 109 -4.98 14.28 -11.27
CA TYR A 109 -4.21 15.52 -11.28
C TYR A 109 -4.22 16.14 -12.68
N ALA A 110 -3.89 15.34 -13.70
CA ALA A 110 -3.95 15.78 -15.09
C ALA A 110 -5.37 16.14 -15.54
N GLU A 111 -6.38 15.36 -15.14
CA GLU A 111 -7.79 15.59 -15.49
C GLU A 111 -8.27 16.96 -15.00
N LEU A 112 -7.93 17.35 -13.76
CA LEU A 112 -8.29 18.67 -13.23
C LEU A 112 -7.70 19.78 -14.09
N ILE A 113 -6.39 19.74 -14.38
CA ILE A 113 -5.70 20.77 -15.17
C ILE A 113 -6.22 20.84 -16.61
N MET A 114 -6.42 19.68 -17.25
CA MET A 114 -6.84 19.64 -18.64
C MET A 114 -8.24 20.21 -18.84
N ASN A 115 -9.11 20.10 -17.82
CA ASN A 115 -10.46 20.64 -17.82
C ASN A 115 -10.54 22.14 -17.50
N GLU A 116 -9.45 22.77 -17.05
CA GLU A 116 -9.44 24.21 -16.81
C GLU A 116 -9.45 25.01 -18.12
N ASP A 117 -10.22 26.11 -18.13
CA ASP A 117 -10.22 27.09 -19.23
C ASP A 117 -9.10 28.12 -19.01
N VAL A 118 -7.86 27.64 -19.10
CA VAL A 118 -6.62 28.42 -18.94
C VAL A 118 -5.67 28.17 -20.12
N SER A 119 -4.71 29.07 -20.29
CA SER A 119 -3.75 28.96 -21.40
C SER A 119 -2.91 27.68 -21.33
N TYR A 120 -2.47 27.15 -22.49
CA TYR A 120 -1.54 26.01 -22.58
C TYR A 120 -0.27 26.20 -21.76
N LYS A 121 0.25 27.43 -21.67
CA LYS A 121 1.41 27.76 -20.84
C LYS A 121 1.19 27.49 -19.35
N VAL A 122 -0.02 27.77 -18.86
CA VAL A 122 -0.43 27.50 -17.47
C VAL A 122 -0.57 25.99 -17.28
N LYS A 123 -1.33 25.30 -18.14
CA LYS A 123 -1.47 23.83 -18.11
C LYS A 123 -0.12 23.10 -18.12
N TYR A 124 0.78 23.49 -19.03
CA TYR A 124 2.12 22.91 -19.13
C TYR A 124 2.93 23.05 -17.84
N LYS A 125 2.85 24.22 -17.20
CA LYS A 125 3.51 24.49 -15.94
C LYS A 125 2.91 23.59 -14.85
N ASP A 126 1.59 23.59 -14.71
CA ASP A 126 0.91 22.93 -13.59
C ASP A 126 0.99 21.40 -13.69
N LEU A 127 1.04 20.83 -14.90
CA LEU A 127 1.34 19.40 -15.13
C LEU A 127 2.73 18.98 -14.65
N SER A 128 3.63 19.92 -14.33
CA SER A 128 4.91 19.60 -13.70
C SER A 128 4.72 19.07 -12.27
N GLY A 129 3.62 19.41 -11.60
CA GLY A 129 3.33 18.93 -10.24
C GLY A 129 3.14 17.41 -10.17
N ILE A 130 2.72 16.74 -11.26
CA ILE A 130 2.71 15.26 -11.31
C ILE A 130 4.13 14.70 -11.12
N TYR A 131 5.14 15.34 -11.72
CA TYR A 131 6.53 14.92 -11.55
C TYR A 131 7.03 15.20 -10.12
N GLU A 132 6.70 16.38 -9.59
CA GLU A 132 7.15 16.81 -8.27
C GLU A 132 6.52 15.99 -7.15
N TYR A 133 5.19 15.98 -7.06
CA TYR A 133 4.50 15.45 -5.89
C TYR A 133 4.09 13.98 -6.00
N ILE A 134 3.83 13.49 -7.21
CA ILE A 134 3.45 12.08 -7.39
C ILE A 134 4.69 11.22 -7.66
N TYR A 135 5.59 11.66 -8.55
CA TYR A 135 6.76 10.87 -8.93
C TYR A 135 7.97 11.05 -7.98
N GLU A 136 8.38 12.29 -7.66
CA GLU A 136 9.53 12.53 -6.78
C GLU A 136 9.21 12.40 -5.29
N ASP A 137 7.98 12.68 -4.87
CA ASP A 137 7.58 12.53 -3.46
C ASP A 137 6.91 11.17 -3.22
N ALA A 138 5.65 10.99 -3.62
CA ALA A 138 4.87 9.79 -3.24
C ALA A 138 5.48 8.47 -3.78
N ALA A 139 5.78 8.38 -5.07
CA ALA A 139 6.36 7.17 -5.66
C ALA A 139 7.80 6.93 -5.21
N LYS A 140 8.54 7.96 -4.78
CA LYS A 140 9.83 7.78 -4.13
C LYS A 140 9.67 7.24 -2.71
N ALA A 141 8.71 7.76 -1.94
CA ALA A 141 8.43 7.28 -0.59
C ALA A 141 7.95 5.82 -0.58
N MET A 142 7.27 5.37 -1.63
CA MET A 142 6.86 3.97 -1.85
C MET A 142 8.07 3.02 -1.93
N TYR A 143 9.23 3.49 -2.40
CA TYR A 143 10.46 2.69 -2.49
C TYR A 143 10.90 2.11 -1.13
N ASP A 144 10.57 2.79 -0.03
CA ASP A 144 10.92 2.33 1.32
C ASP A 144 10.22 1.02 1.69
N ILE A 145 9.14 0.62 1.01
CA ILE A 145 8.54 -0.72 1.22
C ILE A 145 9.56 -1.79 0.79
N TYR A 146 10.20 -1.61 -0.37
CA TYR A 146 11.27 -2.48 -0.85
C TYR A 146 12.58 -2.34 -0.04
N ASP A 147 13.04 -1.10 0.16
CA ASP A 147 14.40 -0.83 0.65
C ASP A 147 14.53 -0.99 2.16
N LYS A 148 13.44 -0.74 2.89
CA LYS A 148 13.41 -0.76 4.35
C LYS A 148 12.49 -1.87 4.87
N THR A 149 11.21 -1.83 4.54
CA THR A 149 10.21 -2.71 5.17
C THR A 149 10.48 -4.20 4.90
N LEU A 150 10.69 -4.57 3.64
CA LEU A 150 11.05 -5.95 3.27
C LEU A 150 12.50 -6.28 3.62
N LYS A 151 13.40 -5.29 3.66
CA LYS A 151 14.77 -5.50 4.12
C LYS A 151 14.82 -5.88 5.60
N ASP A 152 14.02 -5.24 6.44
CA ASP A 152 13.97 -5.52 7.87
C ASP A 152 13.51 -6.96 8.14
N MET A 153 12.59 -7.51 7.34
CA MET A 153 12.19 -8.92 7.44
C MET A 153 13.38 -9.88 7.24
N TYR A 154 14.24 -9.59 6.26
CA TYR A 154 15.47 -10.37 6.06
C TYR A 154 16.43 -10.24 7.24
N ASP A 155 16.62 -9.02 7.74
CA ASP A 155 17.51 -8.77 8.87
C ASP A 155 17.00 -9.47 10.15
N ILE A 156 15.68 -9.53 10.36
CA ILE A 156 15.04 -10.21 11.51
C ILE A 156 15.15 -11.74 11.38
N TYR A 157 14.67 -12.31 10.28
CA TYR A 157 14.52 -13.77 10.16
C TYR A 157 15.77 -14.44 9.59
N TYR A 158 16.18 -14.07 8.37
CA TYR A 158 17.26 -14.76 7.67
C TYR A 158 18.64 -14.51 8.29
N ASP A 159 18.97 -13.25 8.52
CA ASP A 159 20.27 -12.83 9.08
C ASP A 159 20.27 -12.70 10.61
N GLY A 160 19.09 -12.78 11.24
CA GLY A 160 18.91 -12.83 12.69
C GLY A 160 18.67 -14.26 13.19
N ILE A 161 17.40 -14.64 13.30
CA ILE A 161 16.94 -15.87 13.95
C ILE A 161 17.53 -17.14 13.31
N ILE A 162 17.41 -17.28 11.99
CA ILE A 162 17.86 -18.48 11.27
C ILE A 162 19.37 -18.57 11.31
N LYS A 163 20.08 -17.46 11.05
CA LYS A 163 21.55 -17.43 11.13
C LYS A 163 22.07 -17.85 12.50
N ALA A 164 21.43 -17.41 13.58
CA ALA A 164 21.84 -17.72 14.94
C ALA A 164 21.71 -19.22 15.29
N ALA A 165 20.85 -19.97 14.60
CA ALA A 165 20.60 -21.38 14.85
C ALA A 165 21.64 -22.34 14.24
N TYR A 166 22.59 -21.84 13.44
CA TYR A 166 23.53 -22.66 12.65
C TYR A 166 24.28 -23.74 13.45
N ASP A 167 24.79 -23.38 14.63
CA ASP A 167 25.55 -24.30 15.50
C ASP A 167 24.67 -24.96 16.58
N VAL A 168 23.35 -24.76 16.54
CA VAL A 168 22.39 -25.16 17.59
C VAL A 168 21.50 -26.31 17.15
N VAL A 169 21.01 -26.27 15.90
CA VAL A 169 20.06 -27.26 15.36
C VAL A 169 20.74 -28.18 14.34
N ASP A 170 20.01 -29.20 13.86
CA ASP A 170 20.54 -30.08 12.83
C ASP A 170 20.84 -29.30 11.54
N TYR A 171 21.96 -29.61 10.89
CA TYR A 171 22.40 -28.86 9.71
C TYR A 171 21.41 -28.95 8.55
N GLU A 172 20.80 -30.11 8.32
CA GLU A 172 19.83 -30.30 7.22
C GLU A 172 18.59 -29.46 7.48
N GLU A 173 18.06 -29.50 8.70
CA GLU A 173 16.93 -28.66 9.13
C GLU A 173 17.24 -27.15 9.00
N TRP A 174 18.42 -26.74 9.47
CA TRP A 174 18.86 -25.35 9.35
C TRP A 174 19.00 -24.91 7.89
N TYR A 175 19.59 -25.76 7.05
CA TYR A 175 19.88 -25.46 5.66
C TYR A 175 18.59 -25.30 4.86
N ASP A 176 17.62 -26.19 5.06
CA ASP A 176 16.31 -26.12 4.40
C ASP A 176 15.58 -24.84 4.81
N ALA A 177 15.45 -24.58 6.12
CA ALA A 177 14.80 -23.36 6.61
C ALA A 177 15.48 -22.08 6.12
N ARG A 178 16.82 -22.06 6.04
CA ARG A 178 17.58 -20.92 5.54
C ARG A 178 17.37 -20.68 4.06
N SER A 179 17.39 -21.74 3.25
CA SER A 179 17.25 -21.63 1.80
C SER A 179 15.84 -21.18 1.46
N ASP A 180 14.82 -21.80 2.04
CA ASP A 180 13.42 -21.42 1.85
C ASP A 180 13.17 -19.96 2.26
N ALA A 181 13.67 -19.55 3.43
CA ALA A 181 13.52 -18.18 3.91
C ALA A 181 14.16 -17.13 2.99
N TYR A 182 15.29 -17.48 2.34
CA TYR A 182 15.93 -16.60 1.37
C TYR A 182 15.10 -16.47 0.11
N ASP A 183 14.63 -17.58 -0.44
CA ASP A 183 13.85 -17.61 -1.67
C ASP A 183 12.54 -16.84 -1.49
N ASP A 184 11.79 -17.11 -0.41
CA ASP A 184 10.54 -16.40 -0.10
C ASP A 184 10.75 -14.88 0.01
N TRP A 185 11.81 -14.46 0.71
CA TRP A 185 12.15 -13.04 0.84
C TRP A 185 12.60 -12.43 -0.48
N TYR A 186 13.44 -13.14 -1.23
CA TYR A 186 14.01 -12.65 -2.48
C TYR A 186 12.91 -12.41 -3.50
N ASP A 187 12.00 -13.38 -3.68
CA ASP A 187 10.87 -13.29 -4.60
C ASP A 187 9.98 -12.11 -4.23
N ALA A 188 9.57 -11.99 -2.96
CA ALA A 188 8.76 -10.87 -2.50
C ALA A 188 9.45 -9.50 -2.68
N ARG A 189 10.76 -9.46 -2.47
CA ARG A 189 11.53 -8.21 -2.60
C ARG A 189 11.76 -7.83 -4.06
N SER A 190 12.00 -8.79 -4.96
CA SER A 190 12.12 -8.50 -6.40
C SER A 190 10.79 -8.02 -6.97
N ASP A 191 9.68 -8.68 -6.62
CA ASP A 191 8.36 -8.32 -7.11
C ASP A 191 7.96 -6.92 -6.63
N ALA A 192 8.25 -6.58 -5.37
CA ALA A 192 8.02 -5.22 -4.86
C ALA A 192 8.84 -4.16 -5.60
N TYR A 193 10.08 -4.48 -6.00
CA TYR A 193 10.91 -3.58 -6.80
C TYR A 193 10.35 -3.36 -8.20
N ASP A 194 9.93 -4.44 -8.86
CA ASP A 194 9.38 -4.38 -10.21
C ASP A 194 8.08 -3.56 -10.23
N ILE A 195 7.18 -3.77 -9.26
CA ILE A 195 5.97 -2.96 -9.09
C ILE A 195 6.30 -1.47 -8.94
N TRP A 196 7.28 -1.14 -8.08
CA TRP A 196 7.71 0.24 -7.89
C TRP A 196 8.29 0.85 -9.16
N TYR A 197 9.15 0.10 -9.87
CA TYR A 197 9.81 0.54 -11.08
C TYR A 197 8.80 0.83 -12.20
N ASP A 198 7.86 -0.08 -12.41
CA ASP A 198 6.80 0.08 -13.40
C ASP A 198 5.91 1.28 -13.07
N THR A 199 5.64 1.50 -11.78
CA THR A 199 4.85 2.66 -11.31
C THR A 199 5.50 3.98 -11.66
N ARG A 200 6.79 4.11 -11.35
CA ARG A 200 7.55 5.33 -11.67
C ARG A 200 7.64 5.55 -13.17
N SER A 201 7.90 4.49 -13.93
CA SER A 201 8.04 4.55 -15.38
C SER A 201 6.74 4.99 -16.04
N ASP A 202 5.61 4.37 -15.65
CA ASP A 202 4.29 4.70 -16.18
C ASP A 202 3.88 6.16 -15.89
N ILE A 203 4.12 6.64 -14.67
CA ILE A 203 3.77 8.02 -14.27
C ILE A 203 4.66 9.03 -15.00
N TYR A 204 5.96 8.74 -15.12
CA TYR A 204 6.89 9.59 -15.85
C TYR A 204 6.52 9.70 -17.33
N ASP A 205 6.32 8.56 -17.99
CA ASP A 205 5.97 8.51 -19.42
C ASP A 205 4.65 9.23 -19.69
N PHE A 206 3.64 9.00 -18.84
CA PHE A 206 2.35 9.70 -18.95
C PHE A 206 2.50 11.22 -18.83
N GLN A 207 3.20 11.68 -17.80
CA GLN A 207 3.40 13.10 -17.53
C GLN A 207 4.18 13.78 -18.67
N TYR A 208 5.26 13.14 -19.11
CA TYR A 208 6.12 13.65 -20.18
C TYR A 208 5.35 13.74 -21.50
N ASP A 209 4.69 12.65 -21.90
CA ASP A 209 3.89 12.59 -23.12
C ASP A 209 2.81 13.67 -23.12
N LEU A 210 2.02 13.76 -22.04
CA LEU A 210 0.92 14.71 -21.95
C LEU A 210 1.42 16.16 -22.02
N LYS A 211 2.48 16.49 -21.29
CA LYS A 211 3.09 17.83 -21.34
C LYS A 211 3.61 18.19 -22.73
N SER A 212 4.15 17.22 -23.46
CA SER A 212 4.58 17.44 -24.84
C SER A 212 3.42 17.84 -25.74
N GLU A 213 2.29 17.13 -25.66
CA GLU A 213 1.11 17.47 -26.48
C GLU A 213 0.50 18.83 -26.09
N VAL A 214 0.51 19.16 -24.79
CA VAL A 214 0.08 20.48 -24.29
C VAL A 214 1.00 21.60 -24.79
N TYR A 215 2.31 21.35 -24.88
CA TYR A 215 3.26 22.30 -25.46
C TYR A 215 3.03 22.53 -26.96
N ASP A 216 2.68 21.48 -27.69
CA ASP A 216 2.36 21.52 -29.13
C ASP A 216 0.95 22.07 -29.41
N HIS A 217 0.16 22.33 -28.37
CA HIS A 217 -1.24 22.77 -28.44
C HIS A 217 -2.13 21.75 -29.19
N ASP A 218 -1.84 20.45 -29.03
CA ASP A 218 -2.56 19.35 -29.69
C ASP A 218 -3.53 18.67 -28.71
N ASP A 219 -4.74 19.22 -28.60
CA ASP A 219 -5.78 18.72 -27.69
C ASP A 219 -6.21 17.27 -28.01
N GLU A 220 -6.23 16.90 -29.29
CA GLU A 220 -6.63 15.54 -29.72
C GLU A 220 -5.60 14.52 -29.22
N ARG A 221 -4.32 14.79 -29.41
CA ARG A 221 -3.25 13.92 -28.93
C ARG A 221 -3.17 13.94 -27.41
N ALA A 222 -3.33 15.09 -26.75
CA ALA A 222 -3.37 15.18 -25.29
C ALA A 222 -4.48 14.30 -24.71
N GLN A 223 -5.70 14.36 -25.26
CA GLN A 223 -6.80 13.51 -24.85
C GLN A 223 -6.50 12.02 -25.09
N LYS A 224 -5.86 11.68 -26.20
CA LYS A 224 -5.44 10.30 -26.47
C LYS A 224 -4.44 9.76 -25.44
N LYS A 225 -3.54 10.60 -24.92
CA LYS A 225 -2.63 10.22 -23.81
C LYS A 225 -3.40 9.95 -22.53
N MET A 226 -4.34 10.83 -22.17
CA MET A 226 -5.25 10.64 -21.03
C MET A 226 -6.02 9.31 -21.13
N ASP A 227 -6.64 9.05 -22.27
CA ASP A 227 -7.46 7.85 -22.48
C ASP A 227 -6.64 6.55 -22.42
N LYS A 228 -5.43 6.57 -23.01
CA LYS A 228 -4.51 5.41 -22.96
C LYS A 228 -4.10 5.11 -21.52
N PHE A 229 -3.74 6.14 -20.75
CA PHE A 229 -3.31 5.96 -19.37
C PHE A 229 -4.46 5.46 -18.49
N LYS A 230 -5.65 6.07 -18.61
CA LYS A 230 -6.87 5.59 -17.93
C LYS A 230 -7.15 4.13 -18.22
N LYS A 231 -7.10 3.72 -19.50
CA LYS A 231 -7.33 2.33 -19.90
C LYS A 231 -6.31 1.36 -19.30
N SER A 232 -5.05 1.79 -19.15
CA SER A 232 -4.01 0.99 -18.50
C SER A 232 -4.36 0.74 -17.03
N ILE A 233 -4.73 1.81 -16.31
CA ILE A 233 -5.13 1.73 -14.89
C ILE A 233 -6.32 0.79 -14.71
N LEU A 234 -7.36 0.94 -15.53
CA LEU A 234 -8.56 0.11 -15.42
C LEU A 234 -8.25 -1.39 -15.64
N ARG A 235 -7.33 -1.72 -16.55
CA ARG A 235 -6.89 -3.11 -16.75
C ARG A 235 -6.15 -3.64 -15.53
N MET A 236 -5.23 -2.87 -14.96
CA MET A 236 -4.54 -3.27 -13.72
C MET A 236 -5.53 -3.55 -12.60
N LYS A 237 -6.59 -2.73 -12.48
CA LYS A 237 -7.65 -2.97 -11.49
C LYS A 237 -8.40 -4.28 -11.75
N GLU A 238 -8.62 -4.67 -13.01
CA GLU A 238 -9.23 -5.96 -13.34
C GLU A 238 -8.30 -7.11 -12.89
N ASP A 239 -7.03 -7.05 -13.28
CA ASP A 239 -6.03 -8.09 -12.96
C ASP A 239 -5.82 -8.27 -11.45
N VAL A 240 -5.92 -7.20 -10.65
CA VAL A 240 -5.75 -7.22 -9.19
C VAL A 240 -6.96 -7.78 -8.43
N ASN A 241 -8.15 -7.76 -9.03
CA ASN A 241 -9.39 -8.22 -8.39
C ASN A 241 -9.84 -9.63 -8.81
N ASP A 242 -9.16 -10.23 -9.79
CA ASP A 242 -9.37 -11.62 -10.25
C ASP A 242 -8.56 -12.64 -9.40
#